data_AF-G3HI76-F1
#
_entry.id   AF-G3HI76-F1
#
_cell.length_a   1.000
_cell.length_b   1.000
_cell.length_c   1.000
_cell.angle_alpha   90.00
_cell.angle_beta   90.00
_cell.angle_gamma   90.00
#
_symmetry.space_group_name_H-M   'P 1'
#
loop_
_entity.id
_entity.type
_entity.pdbx_description
1 polymer ?
#
loop_
_entity_poly.entity_id
_entity_poly.type
_entity_poly.pdbx_seq_one_letter_code
_entity_poly.pdbx_strand_id
1 'polypeptide(L)'
;MYGSEWPKVGATLALLWLKRGLRFIQVFLQSICDGERDENHPNLIRVNANKAYEMALKKYHGWLVQKIFKAALYAAPYKSDFLKALSKGQNVTEEECLEKIRLFLVNYTATIDAIYDLYTKMNAELDYTV
;
A
#
# COMPACT_ATOMS: atom_id res chain seq x y z
N MET A 1 24.02 9.55 -19.12
CA MET A 1 24.20 9.69 -17.66
C MET A 1 24.11 8.37 -16.89
N TYR A 2 23.40 7.32 -17.34
CA TYR A 2 23.44 5.99 -16.68
C TYR A 2 23.58 4.78 -17.62
N GLY A 3 23.54 4.97 -18.95
CA GLY A 3 23.80 3.91 -19.93
C GLY A 3 23.00 2.63 -19.67
N SER A 4 23.69 1.49 -19.63
CA SER A 4 23.12 0.16 -19.37
C SER A 4 22.70 -0.11 -17.93
N GLU A 5 22.99 0.79 -16.98
CA GLU A 5 22.58 0.62 -15.57
C GLU A 5 21.12 1.02 -15.34
N TRP A 6 20.56 1.84 -16.23
CA TRP A 6 19.14 2.21 -16.19
C TRP A 6 18.25 1.03 -16.65
N PRO A 7 17.13 0.74 -15.97
CA PRO A 7 16.46 1.53 -14.92
C PRO A 7 16.86 1.20 -13.47
N LYS A 8 17.84 0.31 -13.23
CA LYS A 8 18.24 -0.16 -11.89
C LYS A 8 19.21 0.80 -11.18
N VAL A 9 18.97 2.11 -11.25
CA VAL A 9 19.86 3.13 -10.67
C VAL A 9 19.12 4.42 -10.31
N GLY A 10 19.67 5.14 -9.32
CA GLY A 10 19.25 6.49 -8.95
C GLY A 10 17.77 6.63 -8.57
N ALA A 11 17.20 7.80 -8.89
CA ALA A 11 15.81 8.11 -8.57
C ALA A 11 14.79 7.20 -9.29
N THR A 12 15.15 6.63 -10.45
CA THR A 12 14.26 5.69 -11.16
C THR A 12 14.08 4.41 -10.34
N LEU A 13 15.16 3.86 -9.78
CA LEU A 13 15.04 2.69 -8.92
C LEU A 13 14.35 3.02 -7.58
N ALA A 14 14.64 4.19 -7.00
CA ALA A 14 13.99 4.60 -5.76
C ALA A 14 12.48 4.76 -5.93
N LEU A 15 12.03 5.45 -6.99
CA LEU A 15 10.61 5.64 -7.29
C LEU A 15 9.91 4.33 -7.68
N LEU A 16 10.63 3.35 -8.25
CA LEU A 16 10.09 2.02 -8.53
C LEU A 16 9.64 1.29 -7.27
N TRP A 17 10.46 1.34 -6.21
CA TRP A 17 10.08 0.77 -4.92
C TRP A 17 9.05 1.63 -4.19
N LEU A 18 9.19 2.94 -4.26
CA LEU A 18 8.24 3.87 -3.66
C LEU A 18 6.83 3.66 -4.21
N LYS A 19 6.62 3.60 -5.53
CA LYS A 19 5.29 3.40 -6.12
C LYS A 19 4.63 2.07 -5.70
N ARG A 20 5.42 1.04 -5.38
CA ARG A 20 4.92 -0.23 -4.82
C ARG A 20 4.44 -0.06 -3.39
N GLY A 21 5.21 0.62 -2.54
CA GLY A 21 4.78 1.00 -1.19
C GLY A 21 3.55 1.91 -1.19
N LEU A 22 3.52 2.90 -2.09
CA LEU A 22 2.36 3.79 -2.25
C LEU A 22 1.11 3.02 -2.67
N ARG A 23 1.24 2.08 -3.61
CA ARG A 23 0.13 1.18 -4.01
C ARG A 23 -0.35 0.31 -2.85
N PHE A 24 0.54 -0.18 -2.00
CA PHE A 24 0.15 -0.92 -0.79
C PHE A 24 -0.76 -0.05 0.09
N ILE A 25 -0.34 1.18 0.40
CA ILE A 25 -1.15 2.12 1.21
C ILE A 25 -2.49 2.42 0.53
N GLN A 26 -2.49 2.63 -0.80
CA GLN A 26 -3.70 2.90 -1.58
C GLN A 26 -4.71 1.76 -1.45
N VAL A 27 -4.31 0.53 -1.76
CA VAL A 27 -5.20 -0.64 -1.71
C VAL A 27 -5.65 -0.94 -0.29
N PHE A 28 -4.75 -0.77 0.69
CA PHE A 28 -5.06 -1.00 2.10
C PHE A 28 -6.13 -0.04 2.62
N LEU A 29 -5.95 1.27 2.41
CA LEU A 29 -6.91 2.29 2.84
C LEU A 29 -8.22 2.17 2.07
N GLN A 30 -8.17 1.91 0.76
CA GLN A 30 -9.37 1.70 -0.05
C GLN A 30 -10.20 0.50 0.47
N SER A 31 -9.55 -0.63 0.73
CA SER A 31 -10.19 -1.83 1.29
C SER A 31 -10.88 -1.54 2.63
N ILE A 32 -10.26 -0.73 3.51
CA ILE A 32 -10.88 -0.29 4.77
C ILE A 32 -12.11 0.60 4.51
N CYS A 33 -12.00 1.57 3.59
CA CYS A 33 -13.09 2.49 3.23
C CYS A 33 -14.27 1.79 2.54
N ASP A 34 -14.01 0.73 1.79
CA ASP A 34 -15.02 -0.08 1.10
C ASP A 34 -15.74 -1.05 2.07
N GLY A 35 -15.28 -1.10 3.33
CA GLY A 35 -15.90 -1.91 4.37
C GLY A 35 -15.52 -3.39 4.33
N GLU A 36 -14.53 -3.76 3.51
CA GLU A 36 -14.02 -5.13 3.43
C GLU A 36 -13.45 -5.56 4.79
N ARG A 37 -13.86 -6.73 5.27
CA ARG A 37 -13.45 -7.27 6.57
C ARG A 37 -13.66 -8.78 6.63
N ASP A 38 -13.01 -9.42 7.60
CA ASP A 38 -13.38 -10.76 8.03
C ASP A 38 -14.60 -10.65 8.95
N GLU A 39 -15.73 -11.25 8.58
CA GLU A 39 -16.95 -11.18 9.40
C GLU A 39 -16.81 -11.88 10.76
N ASN A 40 -15.87 -12.83 10.91
CA ASN A 40 -15.59 -13.45 12.21
C ASN A 40 -14.73 -12.56 13.10
N HIS A 41 -13.95 -11.65 12.50
CA HIS A 41 -13.02 -10.77 13.19
C HIS A 41 -13.07 -9.34 12.62
N PRO A 42 -14.22 -8.65 12.68
CA PRO A 42 -14.48 -7.44 11.91
C PRO A 42 -13.63 -6.23 12.34
N ASN A 43 -13.05 -6.27 13.54
CA ASN A 43 -12.15 -5.23 14.04
C ASN A 43 -10.66 -5.50 13.71
N LEU A 44 -10.32 -6.57 12.96
CA LEU A 44 -8.95 -6.80 12.48
C LEU A 44 -8.78 -6.25 11.06
N ILE A 45 -7.64 -5.61 10.81
CA ILE A 45 -7.27 -5.09 9.47
C ILE A 45 -6.37 -6.03 8.66
N ARG A 46 -6.25 -7.30 9.11
CA ARG A 46 -5.33 -8.28 8.53
C ARG A 46 -5.71 -8.67 7.10
N VAL A 47 -7.01 -8.79 6.81
CA VAL A 47 -7.49 -9.10 5.46
C VAL A 47 -7.19 -7.97 4.48
N ASN A 48 -7.37 -6.72 4.92
CA ASN A 48 -7.08 -5.52 4.11
C ASN A 48 -5.57 -5.42 3.82
N ALA A 49 -4.73 -5.63 4.85
CA ALA A 49 -3.27 -5.57 4.69
C ALA A 49 -2.74 -6.74 3.85
N ASN A 50 -3.30 -7.95 3.98
CA ASN A 50 -2.97 -9.06 3.08
C ASN A 50 -3.31 -8.72 1.63
N LYS A 51 -4.54 -8.27 1.34
CA LYS A 51 -4.97 -7.86 -0.01
C LYS A 51 -4.00 -6.84 -0.61
N ALA A 52 -3.68 -5.80 0.14
CA ALA A 52 -2.73 -4.78 -0.27
C ALA A 52 -1.33 -5.33 -0.58
N TYR A 53 -0.83 -6.25 0.25
CA TYR A 53 0.47 -6.90 0.04
C TYR A 53 0.49 -7.75 -1.22
N GLU A 54 -0.56 -8.55 -1.44
CA GLU A 54 -0.67 -9.42 -2.61
C GLU A 54 -0.67 -8.63 -3.92
N MET A 55 -1.38 -7.51 -3.96
CA MET A 55 -1.49 -6.68 -5.15
C MET A 55 -0.25 -5.82 -5.41
N ALA A 56 0.42 -5.34 -4.36
CA ALA A 56 1.45 -4.31 -4.50
C ALA A 56 2.90 -4.81 -4.39
N LEU A 57 3.17 -5.80 -3.53
CA LEU A 57 4.53 -6.11 -3.06
C LEU A 57 4.92 -7.58 -3.21
N LYS A 58 3.98 -8.52 -3.00
CA LYS A 58 4.26 -9.96 -2.87
C LYS A 58 5.10 -10.52 -4.01
N LYS A 59 4.82 -10.14 -5.25
CA LYS A 59 5.54 -10.66 -6.42
C LYS A 59 7.01 -10.22 -6.50
N TYR A 60 7.40 -9.18 -5.74
CA TYR A 60 8.77 -8.66 -5.67
C TYR A 60 9.50 -9.10 -4.40
N HIS A 61 8.89 -9.96 -3.59
CA HIS A 61 9.46 -10.47 -2.36
C HIS A 61 9.70 -11.97 -2.49
N GLY A 62 10.92 -12.40 -2.20
CA GLY A 62 11.30 -13.81 -2.10
C GLY A 62 10.63 -14.47 -0.89
N TRP A 63 10.78 -15.79 -0.80
CA TRP A 63 10.14 -16.61 0.24
C TRP A 63 10.39 -16.10 1.66
N LEU A 64 11.62 -15.68 1.97
CA LEU A 64 12.00 -15.21 3.31
C LEU A 64 11.22 -13.93 3.68
N VAL A 65 11.21 -12.92 2.80
CA VAL A 65 10.50 -11.66 3.04
C VAL A 65 8.99 -11.87 3.13
N GLN A 66 8.43 -12.79 2.33
CA GLN A 66 7.02 -13.17 2.45
C GLN A 66 6.68 -13.80 3.81
N LYS A 67 7.58 -14.59 4.40
CA LYS A 67 7.40 -15.15 5.75
C LYS A 67 7.48 -14.08 6.83
N ILE A 68 8.41 -13.15 6.70
CA ILE A 68 8.53 -11.99 7.59
C ILE A 68 7.26 -11.16 7.56
N PHE A 69 6.70 -10.86 6.38
CA PHE A 69 5.43 -10.14 6.27
C PHE A 69 4.28 -10.84 7.00
N LYS A 70 4.15 -12.17 6.82
CA LYS A 70 3.12 -12.95 7.53
C LYS A 70 3.27 -12.88 9.05
N ALA A 71 4.49 -12.91 9.56
CA ALA A 71 4.75 -12.75 10.99
C ALA A 71 4.43 -11.33 11.48
N ALA A 72 4.86 -10.31 10.73
CA ALA A 72 4.61 -8.90 11.06
C ALA A 72 3.12 -8.56 11.10
N LEU A 73 2.30 -9.22 10.27
CA LEU A 73 0.86 -9.01 10.24
C LEU A 73 0.15 -9.31 11.56
N TYR A 74 0.72 -10.16 12.42
CA TYR A 74 0.17 -10.42 13.75
C TYR A 74 0.23 -9.21 14.67
N ALA A 75 1.19 -8.31 14.44
CA ALA A 75 1.34 -7.04 15.16
C ALA A 75 0.48 -5.90 14.60
N ALA A 76 -0.31 -6.14 13.53
CA ALA A 76 -1.23 -5.15 13.03
C ALA A 76 -2.27 -4.79 14.11
N PRO A 77 -2.58 -3.50 14.31
CA PRO A 77 -3.53 -3.05 15.31
C PRO A 77 -4.97 -3.44 14.97
N TYR A 78 -5.88 -3.22 15.91
CA TYR A 78 -7.31 -3.21 15.60
C TYR A 78 -7.66 -2.05 14.66
N LYS A 79 -8.74 -2.21 13.88
CA LYS A 79 -9.26 -1.20 12.94
C LYS A 79 -9.61 0.08 13.67
N SER A 80 -10.32 -0.02 14.79
CA SER A 80 -10.69 1.12 15.63
C SER A 80 -9.47 1.90 16.13
N ASP A 81 -8.44 1.20 16.61
CA ASP A 81 -7.21 1.83 17.11
C ASP A 81 -6.41 2.50 15.98
N PHE A 82 -6.37 1.87 14.81
CA PHE A 82 -5.76 2.44 13.61
C PHE A 82 -6.46 3.73 13.17
N LEU A 83 -7.79 3.71 13.05
CA LEU A 83 -8.57 4.90 12.66
C LEU A 83 -8.46 6.01 13.70
N LYS A 84 -8.50 5.68 14.99
CA LYS A 84 -8.26 6.63 16.08
C LYS A 84 -6.86 7.24 16.03
N ALA A 85 -5.85 6.47 15.63
CA ALA A 85 -4.51 6.99 15.45
C ALA A 85 -4.41 7.97 14.27
N LEU A 86 -5.15 7.71 13.17
CA LEU A 86 -5.22 8.60 12.01
C LEU A 86 -5.94 9.92 12.30
N SER A 87 -6.96 9.91 13.15
CA SER A 87 -7.73 11.11 13.55
C SER A 87 -7.18 11.80 14.81
N LYS A 88 -5.99 11.42 15.29
CA LYS A 88 -5.43 11.94 16.55
C LYS A 88 -5.33 13.47 16.53
N GLY A 89 -5.87 14.09 17.58
CA GLY A 89 -5.91 15.55 17.73
C GLY A 89 -7.11 16.22 17.05
N GLN A 90 -7.99 15.44 16.41
CA GLN A 90 -9.24 15.90 15.85
C GLN A 90 -10.41 15.24 16.59
N ASN A 91 -11.47 16.00 16.86
CA ASN A 91 -12.70 15.45 17.44
C ASN A 91 -13.64 15.05 16.30
N VAL A 92 -13.33 13.93 15.65
CA VAL A 92 -14.08 13.38 14.51
C VAL A 92 -14.46 11.92 14.76
N THR A 93 -15.57 11.49 14.18
CA THR A 93 -16.02 10.10 14.21
C THR A 93 -15.16 9.21 13.30
N GLU A 94 -15.31 7.89 13.42
CA GLU A 94 -14.68 6.95 12.47
C GLU A 94 -15.20 7.18 11.05
N GLU A 95 -16.51 7.40 10.88
CA GLU A 95 -17.12 7.72 9.59
C GLU A 95 -16.52 8.98 8.95
N GLU A 96 -16.39 10.08 9.70
CA GLU A 96 -15.77 11.31 9.21
C GLU A 96 -14.30 11.10 8.85
N CYS A 97 -13.55 10.32 9.65
CA CYS A 97 -12.18 9.94 9.33
C CYS A 97 -12.11 9.18 7.99
N LEU A 98 -13.00 8.18 7.79
CA LEU A 98 -13.09 7.41 6.55
C LEU A 98 -13.46 8.28 5.35
N GLU A 99 -14.34 9.27 5.50
CA GLU A 99 -14.64 10.25 4.44
C GLU A 99 -13.41 11.06 4.02
N LYS A 100 -12.60 11.52 4.98
CA LYS A 100 -11.34 12.22 4.68
C LYS A 100 -10.33 11.31 3.98
N ILE A 101 -10.26 10.04 4.38
CA ILE A 101 -9.43 9.04 3.69
C ILE A 101 -9.91 8.84 2.24
N ARG A 102 -11.23 8.71 2.01
CA ARG A 102 -11.79 8.60 0.65
C ARG A 102 -11.43 9.81 -0.20
N LEU A 103 -11.52 11.02 0.35
CA LEU A 103 -11.13 12.24 -0.35
C LEU A 103 -9.64 12.24 -0.71
N PHE A 104 -8.77 11.84 0.22
CA PHE A 104 -7.34 11.69 -0.04
C PHE A 104 -7.07 10.67 -1.17
N LEU A 105 -7.78 9.55 -1.15
CA LEU A 105 -7.59 8.45 -2.11
C LEU A 105 -7.92 8.84 -3.56
N VAL A 106 -8.72 9.88 -3.81
CA VAL A 106 -9.07 10.31 -5.17
C VAL A 106 -7.82 10.64 -5.99
N ASN A 107 -7.08 11.68 -5.60
CA ASN A 107 -5.90 12.10 -6.34
C ASN A 107 -4.69 11.21 -6.07
N TYR A 108 -4.63 10.58 -4.89
CA TYR A 108 -3.57 9.64 -4.55
C TYR A 108 -3.59 8.43 -5.49
N THR A 109 -4.77 7.84 -5.73
CA THR A 109 -4.92 6.69 -6.64
C THR A 109 -4.58 7.09 -8.07
N ALA A 110 -5.17 8.18 -8.58
CA ALA A 110 -4.90 8.65 -9.94
C ALA A 110 -3.41 8.96 -10.19
N THR A 111 -2.72 9.53 -9.20
CA THR A 111 -1.28 9.82 -9.30
C THR A 111 -0.46 8.54 -9.34
N ILE A 112 -0.77 7.56 -8.48
CA ILE A 112 -0.06 6.28 -8.48
C ILE A 112 -0.29 5.56 -9.81
N ASP A 113 -1.52 5.52 -10.32
CA ASP A 113 -1.84 4.93 -11.62
C ASP A 113 -0.99 5.54 -12.74
N ALA A 114 -0.91 6.87 -12.78
CA ALA A 114 -0.08 7.58 -13.76
C ALA A 114 1.42 7.23 -13.63
N ILE A 115 1.93 7.03 -12.42
CA ILE A 115 3.32 6.59 -12.20
C ILE A 115 3.51 5.15 -12.71
N TYR A 116 2.57 4.23 -12.46
CA TYR A 116 2.68 2.86 -13.00
C TYR A 116 2.69 2.87 -14.53
N ASP A 117 1.79 3.65 -15.15
CA ASP A 117 1.75 3.82 -16.60
C ASP A 117 3.05 4.40 -17.16
N LEU A 118 3.63 5.38 -16.47
CA LEU A 118 4.93 5.97 -16.83
C LEU A 118 6.03 4.90 -16.86
N TYR A 119 6.10 4.05 -15.83
CA TYR A 119 7.10 2.99 -15.76
C TYR A 119 6.93 1.95 -16.87
N THR A 120 5.68 1.58 -17.19
CA THR A 120 5.40 0.68 -18.31
C THR A 120 5.78 1.32 -19.65
N LYS A 121 5.37 2.55 -19.91
CA LYS A 121 5.66 3.27 -21.17
C LYS A 121 7.16 3.49 -21.38
N MET A 122 7.90 3.72 -20.30
CA MET A 122 9.34 3.90 -20.38
C MET A 122 10.13 2.60 -20.43
N ASN A 123 9.51 1.43 -20.23
CA ASN A 123 10.20 0.17 -19.99
C ASN A 123 11.16 0.24 -18.78
N ALA A 124 10.71 0.91 -17.71
CA ALA A 124 11.47 1.15 -16.48
C ALA A 124 11.11 0.17 -15.35
N GLU A 125 10.12 -0.71 -15.55
CA GLU A 125 9.71 -1.72 -14.57
C GLU A 125 10.73 -2.86 -14.50
N LEU A 126 11.00 -3.35 -13.28
CA LEU A 126 11.91 -4.47 -13.04
C LEU A 126 11.24 -5.50 -12.13
N ASP A 127 11.26 -6.78 -12.51
CA ASP A 127 10.58 -7.85 -11.76
C ASP A 127 11.50 -8.68 -10.87
N TYR A 128 12.68 -8.15 -10.50
CA TYR A 128 13.56 -8.84 -9.55
C TYR A 128 12.93 -8.89 -8.15
N THR A 129 13.23 -9.96 -7.41
CA THR A 129 12.78 -10.15 -6.04
C THR A 129 13.85 -9.79 -5.01
N VAL A 130 13.43 -9.31 -3.85
CA VAL A 130 14.27 -9.15 -2.64
C VAL A 130 13.88 -10.12 -1.54
#